data_AF-W6LF39-F1
#
_entry.id   AF-W6LF39-F1
#
_cell.length_a   1.000
_cell.length_b   1.000
_cell.length_c   1.000
_cell.angle_alpha   90.00
_cell.angle_beta   90.00
_cell.angle_gamma   90.00
#
_symmetry.space_group_name_H-M   'P 1'
#
loop_
_entity.id
_entity.type
_entity.pdbx_description
1 polymer ?
#
loop_
_entity_poly.entity_id
_entity_poly.type
_entity_poly.pdbx_seq_one_letter_code
_entity_poly.pdbx_strand_id
1 'polypeptide(L)'
;MTKEDCRITTFYSEDDPLKCIYAVIHEVGHGKYEQNMGPRQLITQPVCTARSFGVHENQSLFAEFQLARAKPFFEFLQSKLEAHLGPQPAFNLENLICAVRKVKPNFIRPGSNEVCYPLHVILRYEIERDLVDGTLQPEEVPSVWNAKMKEYLGIETTGRDDLGCLQDVHWSKGSIGYFPTYLIGVLLAAQLMATIRTELGEEKLFKCLQTGDLECILAKQKEKIWDHGSLYTTDELVERATGEKLNPEYLHKHLVSRYLEDMN
;
A
#
# COMPACT_ATOMS: atom_id res chain seq x y z
N MET A 1 -8.78 10.92 -13.86
CA MET A 1 -9.85 11.15 -12.87
C MET A 1 -10.05 12.66 -12.76
N THR A 2 -11.26 13.17 -12.90
CA THR A 2 -11.58 14.56 -12.55
C THR A 2 -11.49 14.68 -11.04
N LYS A 3 -10.70 15.63 -10.53
CA LYS A 3 -10.37 15.72 -9.10
C LYS A 3 -11.57 16.13 -8.25
N GLU A 4 -12.55 16.75 -8.90
CA GLU A 4 -13.81 17.24 -8.39
C GLU A 4 -14.88 16.13 -8.32
N ASP A 5 -14.69 15.03 -9.04
CA ASP A 5 -15.58 13.86 -9.10
C ASP A 5 -14.72 12.60 -9.06
N CYS A 6 -14.25 12.28 -7.85
CA CYS A 6 -13.48 11.09 -7.56
C CYS A 6 -14.44 9.91 -7.32
N ARG A 7 -14.37 8.90 -8.20
CA ARG A 7 -15.19 7.69 -8.14
C ARG A 7 -14.30 6.49 -7.85
N ILE A 8 -14.59 5.82 -6.75
CA ILE A 8 -13.92 4.57 -6.36
C ILE A 8 -14.86 3.39 -6.57
N THR A 9 -14.31 2.21 -6.79
CA THR A 9 -15.06 0.97 -6.92
C THR A 9 -14.48 -0.08 -5.97
N THR A 10 -15.29 -1.06 -5.61
CA THR A 10 -14.84 -2.22 -4.82
C THR A 10 -15.52 -3.48 -5.34
N PHE A 11 -15.16 -4.62 -4.74
CA PHE A 11 -15.84 -5.89 -4.93
C PHE A 11 -16.30 -6.44 -3.58
N TYR A 12 -17.38 -7.21 -3.60
CA TYR A 12 -17.92 -7.88 -2.42
C TYR A 12 -17.53 -9.37 -2.46
N SER A 13 -17.17 -9.92 -1.30
CA SER A 13 -16.88 -11.34 -1.09
C SER A 13 -17.63 -11.77 0.15
N GLU A 14 -18.68 -12.57 0.00
CA GLU A 14 -19.48 -13.05 1.13
C GLU A 14 -18.64 -13.92 2.09
N ASP A 15 -17.66 -14.65 1.55
CA ASP A 15 -16.76 -15.50 2.32
C ASP A 15 -15.73 -14.72 3.15
N ASP A 16 -15.45 -13.47 2.79
CA ASP A 16 -14.40 -12.67 3.43
C ASP A 16 -14.71 -11.16 3.29
N PRO A 17 -15.49 -10.58 4.22
CA PRO A 17 -15.87 -9.17 4.18
C PRO A 17 -14.68 -8.22 4.38
N LEU A 18 -13.57 -8.69 4.98
CA LEU A 18 -12.38 -7.86 5.20
C LEU A 18 -11.75 -7.45 3.87
N LYS A 19 -11.79 -8.30 2.84
CA LYS A 19 -11.29 -7.96 1.50
C LYS A 19 -11.94 -6.69 0.94
N CYS A 20 -13.26 -6.60 1.02
CA CYS A 20 -13.99 -5.41 0.57
C CYS A 20 -13.60 -4.17 1.38
N ILE A 21 -13.49 -4.31 2.71
CA ILE A 21 -13.17 -3.20 3.61
C ILE A 21 -11.77 -2.65 3.29
N TYR A 22 -10.75 -3.51 3.21
CA TYR A 22 -9.39 -3.06 2.93
C TYR A 22 -9.23 -2.55 1.49
N ALA A 23 -9.92 -3.14 0.51
CA ALA A 23 -9.95 -2.59 -0.85
C ALA A 23 -10.56 -1.17 -0.86
N VAL A 24 -11.65 -0.93 -0.14
CA VAL A 24 -12.24 0.42 -0.04
C VAL A 24 -11.29 1.38 0.67
N ILE A 25 -10.65 0.97 1.76
CA ILE A 25 -9.68 1.82 2.48
C ILE A 25 -8.52 2.22 1.56
N HIS A 26 -8.00 1.27 0.78
CA HIS A 26 -6.95 1.49 -0.21
C HIS A 26 -7.38 2.56 -1.24
N GLU A 27 -8.52 2.35 -1.90
CA GLU A 27 -9.04 3.28 -2.91
C GLU A 27 -9.44 4.65 -2.32
N VAL A 28 -9.92 4.69 -1.08
CA VAL A 28 -10.17 5.95 -0.37
C VAL A 28 -8.86 6.70 -0.15
N GLY A 29 -7.74 6.05 0.14
CA GLY A 29 -6.43 6.71 0.23
C GLY A 29 -6.04 7.40 -1.08
N HIS A 30 -6.20 6.73 -2.23
CA HIS A 30 -6.06 7.36 -3.54
C HIS A 30 -7.02 8.54 -3.72
N GLY A 31 -8.30 8.34 -3.38
CA GLY A 31 -9.33 9.36 -3.52
C GLY A 31 -9.08 10.60 -2.68
N LYS A 32 -8.56 10.44 -1.45
CA LYS A 32 -8.16 11.55 -0.59
C LYS A 32 -7.09 12.41 -1.26
N TYR A 33 -6.10 11.80 -1.92
CA TYR A 33 -5.09 12.57 -2.64
C TYR A 33 -5.72 13.38 -3.78
N GLU A 34 -6.49 12.73 -4.66
CA GLU A 34 -7.12 13.37 -5.82
C GLU A 34 -8.06 14.52 -5.43
N GLN A 35 -8.90 14.30 -4.41
CA GLN A 35 -9.86 15.28 -3.91
C GLN A 35 -9.21 16.48 -3.22
N ASN A 36 -7.97 16.36 -2.73
CA ASN A 36 -7.30 17.41 -1.97
C ASN A 36 -6.04 17.96 -2.66
N MET A 37 -5.76 17.50 -3.88
CA MET A 37 -4.54 17.80 -4.60
C MET A 37 -4.39 19.29 -4.90
N GLY A 38 -3.26 19.86 -4.54
CA GLY A 38 -2.87 21.23 -4.88
C GLY A 38 -1.84 21.31 -6.00
N PRO A 39 -1.40 22.52 -6.37
CA PRO A 39 -1.97 23.81 -5.95
C PRO A 39 -3.40 23.99 -6.50
N ARG A 40 -4.40 24.20 -5.63
CA ARG A 40 -5.82 24.07 -6.03
C ARG A 40 -6.31 25.12 -7.02
N GLN A 41 -5.73 26.31 -7.00
CA GLN A 41 -5.97 27.36 -7.97
C GLN A 41 -5.49 26.99 -9.40
N LEU A 42 -4.69 25.93 -9.52
CA LEU A 42 -4.16 25.40 -10.78
C LEU A 42 -4.73 24.01 -11.11
N ILE A 43 -5.95 23.69 -10.66
CA ILE A 43 -6.56 22.34 -10.77
C ILE A 43 -6.59 21.76 -12.19
N THR A 44 -6.67 22.62 -13.22
CA THR A 44 -6.67 22.21 -14.63
C THR A 44 -5.29 22.21 -15.28
N GLN A 45 -4.23 22.53 -14.53
CA GLN A 45 -2.85 22.62 -15.01
C GLN A 45 -2.07 21.35 -14.65
N PRO A 46 -1.02 21.00 -15.43
CA PRO A 46 -0.24 19.78 -15.20
C PRO A 46 0.50 19.77 -13.86
N VAL A 47 0.71 20.93 -13.22
CA VAL A 47 1.30 20.99 -11.88
C VAL A 47 0.35 20.46 -10.80
N CYS A 48 -0.96 20.53 -11.01
CA CYS A 48 -1.96 19.94 -10.14
C CYS A 48 -2.31 18.52 -10.64
N THR A 49 -1.31 17.64 -10.64
CA THR A 49 -1.48 16.19 -10.86
C THR A 49 -0.69 15.44 -9.80
N ALA A 50 -0.96 14.14 -9.63
CA ALA A 50 -0.14 13.32 -8.74
C ALA A 50 1.30 13.30 -9.26
N ARG A 51 2.27 13.43 -8.35
CA ARG A 51 3.70 13.49 -8.68
C ARG A 51 4.18 12.26 -9.47
N SER A 52 3.76 11.07 -9.04
CA SER A 52 4.10 9.79 -9.65
C SER A 52 3.13 8.70 -9.18
N PHE A 53 3.11 7.55 -9.85
CA PHE A 53 2.37 6.38 -9.37
C PHE A 53 2.85 5.93 -7.97
N GLY A 54 4.15 6.02 -7.67
CA GLY A 54 4.66 5.67 -6.34
C GLY A 54 4.18 6.62 -5.25
N VAL A 55 4.11 7.93 -5.50
CA VAL A 55 3.55 8.90 -4.54
C VAL A 55 2.03 8.75 -4.43
N HIS A 56 1.36 8.28 -5.47
CA HIS A 56 -0.08 7.99 -5.45
C HIS A 56 -0.39 6.73 -4.65
N GLU A 57 0.31 5.63 -4.93
CA GLU A 57 0.23 4.37 -4.20
C GLU A 57 0.65 4.52 -2.74
N ASN A 58 1.58 5.45 -2.46
CA ASN A 58 1.88 5.83 -1.09
C ASN A 58 0.63 6.23 -0.31
N GLN A 59 -0.34 6.94 -0.91
CA GLN A 59 -1.52 7.41 -0.18
C GLN A 59 -2.49 6.26 0.13
N SER A 60 -2.67 5.34 -0.82
CA SER A 60 -3.50 4.15 -0.61
C SER A 60 -2.90 3.22 0.42
N LEU A 61 -1.60 2.94 0.33
CA LEU A 61 -0.89 2.09 1.28
C LEU A 61 -0.67 2.77 2.64
N PHE A 62 -0.59 4.09 2.70
CA PHE A 62 -0.62 4.80 3.98
C PHE A 62 -1.96 4.53 4.68
N ALA A 63 -3.09 4.68 3.98
CA ALA A 63 -4.40 4.38 4.56
C ALA A 63 -4.53 2.89 4.94
N GLU A 64 -4.16 1.98 4.03
CA GLU A 64 -4.35 0.55 4.23
C GLU A 64 -3.34 -0.05 5.23
N PHE A 65 -2.04 0.10 4.97
CA PHE A 65 -0.98 -0.54 5.75
C PHE A 65 -0.62 0.27 6.99
N GLN A 66 -0.51 1.59 6.89
CA GLN A 66 -0.03 2.38 8.04
C GLN A 66 -1.15 2.66 9.04
N LEU A 67 -2.38 2.96 8.59
CA LEU A 67 -3.51 3.24 9.48
C LEU A 67 -4.33 1.99 9.79
N ALA A 68 -4.94 1.36 8.78
CA ALA A 68 -5.97 0.35 8.99
C ALA A 68 -5.46 -1.00 9.50
N ARG A 69 -4.15 -1.22 9.48
CA ARG A 69 -3.48 -2.41 10.06
C ARG A 69 -2.72 -2.08 11.35
N ALA A 70 -2.81 -0.84 11.87
CA ALA A 70 -2.24 -0.48 13.16
C ALA A 70 -3.06 -1.07 14.32
N LYS A 71 -2.38 -1.51 15.38
CA LYS A 71 -3.02 -2.13 16.56
C LYS A 71 -4.20 -1.33 17.13
N PRO A 72 -4.08 -0.01 17.41
CA PRO A 72 -5.22 0.78 17.90
C PRO A 72 -6.41 0.85 16.95
N PHE A 73 -6.20 0.76 15.63
CA PHE A 73 -7.30 0.84 14.66
C PHE A 73 -8.27 -0.35 14.77
N PHE A 74 -7.81 -1.49 15.27
CA PHE A 74 -8.66 -2.67 15.42
C PHE A 74 -9.78 -2.49 16.44
N GLU A 75 -9.61 -1.63 17.45
CA GLU A 75 -10.69 -1.29 18.39
C GLU A 75 -11.81 -0.51 17.68
N PHE A 76 -11.43 0.46 16.84
CA PHE A 76 -12.38 1.17 16.00
C PHE A 76 -13.08 0.20 15.04
N LEU A 77 -12.31 -0.63 14.33
CA LEU A 77 -12.84 -1.60 13.36
C LEU A 77 -13.79 -2.60 14.04
N GLN A 78 -13.43 -3.14 15.20
CA GLN A 78 -14.29 -4.03 15.99
C GLN A 78 -15.64 -3.38 16.25
N SER A 79 -15.65 -2.15 16.76
CA SER A 79 -16.89 -1.44 17.07
C SER A 79 -17.80 -1.28 15.84
N LYS A 80 -17.22 -1.08 14.66
CA LYS A 80 -17.97 -0.98 13.39
C LYS A 80 -18.48 -2.34 12.92
N LEU A 81 -17.66 -3.38 13.00
CA LEU A 81 -18.06 -4.74 12.62
C LEU A 81 -19.23 -5.23 13.50
N GLU A 82 -19.14 -5.07 14.82
CA GLU A 82 -20.21 -5.46 15.74
C GLU A 82 -21.49 -4.66 15.49
N ALA A 83 -21.39 -3.36 15.21
CA ALA A 83 -22.56 -2.52 14.94
C ALA A 83 -23.28 -2.87 13.62
N HIS A 84 -22.53 -3.28 12.59
CA HIS A 84 -23.09 -3.55 11.26
C HIS A 84 -23.44 -5.03 11.00
N LEU A 85 -22.72 -5.97 11.61
CA LEU A 85 -22.86 -7.41 11.37
C LEU A 85 -23.31 -8.19 12.62
N GLY A 86 -23.46 -7.52 13.76
CA GLY A 86 -23.79 -8.12 15.04
C GLY A 86 -22.55 -8.69 15.76
N PRO A 87 -22.54 -8.71 17.10
CA PRO A 87 -21.41 -9.25 17.85
C PRO A 87 -21.27 -10.75 17.62
N GLN A 88 -20.04 -11.21 17.39
CA GLN A 88 -19.71 -12.63 17.22
C GLN A 88 -18.27 -12.91 17.64
N PRO A 89 -17.91 -14.17 17.99
CA PRO A 89 -16.57 -14.51 18.48
C PRO A 89 -15.42 -14.08 17.57
N ALA A 90 -15.66 -14.07 16.25
CA ALA A 90 -14.67 -13.64 15.26
C ALA A 90 -14.27 -12.16 15.37
N PHE A 91 -15.08 -11.32 16.02
CA PHE A 91 -14.79 -9.90 16.20
C PHE A 91 -14.00 -9.59 17.47
N ASN A 92 -13.60 -10.61 18.23
CA ASN A 92 -12.61 -10.41 19.29
C ASN A 92 -11.36 -9.71 18.74
N LEU A 93 -10.86 -8.71 19.48
CA LEU A 93 -9.77 -7.83 19.06
C LEU A 93 -8.51 -8.60 18.62
N GLU A 94 -8.06 -9.55 19.43
CA GLU A 94 -6.87 -10.36 19.12
C GLU A 94 -7.11 -11.23 17.87
N ASN A 95 -8.32 -11.79 17.73
CA ASN A 95 -8.66 -12.55 16.53
C ASN A 95 -8.65 -11.68 15.26
N LEU A 96 -9.17 -10.44 15.33
CA LEU A 96 -9.13 -9.50 14.21
C LEU A 96 -7.70 -9.14 13.82
N ILE A 97 -6.85 -8.87 14.80
CA ILE A 97 -5.42 -8.61 14.58
C ILE A 97 -4.77 -9.81 13.88
N CYS A 98 -4.96 -11.02 14.41
CA CYS A 98 -4.42 -12.24 13.81
C CYS A 98 -4.95 -12.49 12.38
N ALA A 99 -6.24 -12.25 12.14
CA ALA A 99 -6.86 -12.47 10.83
C ALA A 99 -6.29 -11.52 9.77
N VAL A 100 -6.19 -10.22 10.08
CA VAL A 100 -5.72 -9.19 9.15
C VAL A 100 -4.20 -9.22 8.97
N ARG A 101 -3.44 -9.48 10.04
CA ARG A 101 -1.97 -9.51 10.00
C ARG A 101 -1.41 -10.90 9.69
N LYS A 102 -2.24 -11.84 9.27
CA LYS A 102 -1.77 -13.18 8.88
C LYS A 102 -0.75 -13.10 7.75
N VAL A 103 0.48 -13.53 8.04
CA VAL A 103 1.53 -13.69 7.03
C VAL A 103 1.39 -15.08 6.42
N LYS A 104 1.02 -15.13 5.15
CA LYS A 104 0.94 -16.37 4.36
C LYS A 104 1.35 -16.07 2.93
N PRO A 105 2.48 -16.62 2.45
CA PRO A 105 2.84 -16.57 1.04
C PRO A 105 1.71 -17.11 0.17
N ASN A 106 1.44 -16.45 -0.94
CA ASN A 106 0.40 -16.84 -1.89
C ASN A 106 0.82 -16.46 -3.32
N PHE A 107 0.06 -16.89 -4.32
CA PHE A 107 0.41 -16.67 -5.73
C PHE A 107 0.09 -15.26 -6.26
N ILE A 108 -0.90 -14.59 -5.66
CA ILE A 108 -1.58 -13.44 -6.28
C ILE A 108 -1.18 -12.14 -5.59
N ARG A 109 -0.44 -11.28 -6.31
CA ARG A 109 0.13 -10.04 -5.76
C ARG A 109 -0.92 -9.11 -5.11
N PRO A 110 -2.05 -8.74 -5.75
CA PRO A 110 -3.06 -7.88 -5.11
C PRO A 110 -3.67 -8.46 -3.83
N GLY A 111 -3.63 -9.78 -3.65
CA GLY A 111 -4.13 -10.46 -2.44
C GLY A 111 -3.04 -10.81 -1.44
N SER A 112 -1.81 -10.31 -1.62
CA SER A 112 -0.68 -10.62 -0.76
C SER A 112 -0.75 -9.84 0.55
N ASN A 113 -0.25 -10.44 1.63
CA ASN A 113 -0.13 -9.75 2.91
C ASN A 113 1.04 -8.74 2.86
N GLU A 114 1.07 -7.82 3.82
CA GLU A 114 2.03 -6.70 3.86
C GLU A 114 3.51 -7.13 3.79
N VAL A 115 3.87 -8.29 4.35
CA VAL A 115 5.25 -8.82 4.34
C VAL A 115 5.60 -9.42 2.98
N CYS A 116 4.67 -10.18 2.39
CA CYS A 116 4.89 -10.86 1.11
C CYS A 116 4.74 -9.92 -0.11
N TYR A 117 3.97 -8.84 0.01
CA TYR A 117 3.66 -7.95 -1.10
C TYR A 117 4.91 -7.34 -1.78
N PRO A 118 5.91 -6.81 -1.05
CA PRO A 118 7.17 -6.34 -1.66
C PRO A 118 7.88 -7.40 -2.51
N LEU A 119 7.85 -8.66 -2.12
CA LEU A 119 8.55 -9.75 -2.81
C LEU A 119 7.95 -10.03 -4.19
N HIS A 120 6.62 -9.96 -4.30
CA HIS A 120 5.95 -10.04 -5.61
C HIS A 120 6.33 -8.89 -6.54
N VAL A 121 6.60 -7.71 -5.99
CA VAL A 121 7.02 -6.54 -6.78
C VAL A 121 8.47 -6.70 -7.23
N ILE A 122 9.36 -7.12 -6.32
CA ILE A 122 10.80 -7.30 -6.61
C ILE A 122 11.01 -8.31 -7.75
N LEU A 123 10.35 -9.47 -7.72
CA LEU A 123 10.53 -10.46 -8.80
C LEU A 123 10.11 -9.92 -10.17
N ARG A 124 9.06 -9.08 -10.22
CA ARG A 124 8.59 -8.47 -11.48
C ARG A 124 9.54 -7.40 -11.96
N TYR A 125 10.06 -6.58 -11.06
CA TYR A 125 11.09 -5.60 -11.37
C TYR A 125 12.33 -6.26 -11.99
N GLU A 126 12.83 -7.34 -11.38
CA GLU A 126 14.01 -8.04 -11.89
C GLU A 126 13.76 -8.67 -13.26
N ILE A 127 12.59 -9.30 -13.46
CA ILE A 127 12.20 -9.85 -14.76
C ILE A 127 12.08 -8.73 -15.80
N GLU A 128 11.43 -7.60 -15.49
CA GLU A 128 11.32 -6.45 -16.39
C GLU A 128 12.70 -5.88 -16.74
N ARG A 129 13.58 -5.72 -15.75
CA ARG A 129 14.96 -5.27 -15.96
C ARG A 129 15.69 -6.20 -16.92
N ASP A 130 15.65 -7.51 -16.66
CA ASP A 130 16.41 -8.48 -17.44
C ASP A 130 15.85 -8.62 -18.88
N LEU A 131 14.53 -8.47 -19.07
CA LEU A 131 13.92 -8.38 -20.40
C LEU A 131 14.38 -7.12 -21.16
N VAL A 132 14.43 -5.97 -20.49
CA VAL A 132 14.86 -4.69 -21.09
C VAL A 132 16.35 -4.69 -21.41
N ASP A 133 17.17 -5.28 -20.53
CA ASP A 133 18.61 -5.45 -20.74
C ASP A 133 18.93 -6.49 -21.83
N GLY A 134 17.93 -7.27 -22.27
CA GLY A 134 18.09 -8.33 -23.27
C GLY A 134 18.80 -9.58 -22.74
N THR A 135 18.99 -9.69 -21.42
CA THR A 135 19.61 -10.84 -20.75
C THR A 135 18.62 -11.96 -20.47
N LEU A 136 17.31 -11.68 -20.60
CA LEU A 136 16.22 -12.64 -20.52
C LEU A 136 15.34 -12.54 -21.78
N GLN A 137 14.97 -13.68 -22.38
CA GLN A 137 13.99 -13.72 -23.47
C GLN A 137 12.56 -13.96 -22.95
N PRO A 138 11.51 -13.49 -23.65
CA PRO A 138 10.12 -13.68 -23.21
C PRO A 138 9.72 -15.13 -22.93
N GLU A 139 10.24 -16.09 -23.71
CA GLU A 139 9.96 -17.51 -23.58
C GLU A 139 10.50 -18.11 -22.27
N GLU A 140 11.47 -17.45 -21.65
CA GLU A 140 12.11 -17.87 -20.39
C GLU A 140 11.36 -17.34 -19.16
N VAL A 141 10.43 -16.40 -19.32
CA VAL A 141 9.70 -15.77 -18.21
C VAL A 141 9.01 -16.79 -17.29
N PRO A 142 8.31 -17.83 -17.78
CA PRO A 142 7.67 -18.82 -16.90
C PRO A 142 8.66 -19.54 -15.96
N SER A 143 9.84 -19.90 -16.46
CA SER A 143 10.84 -20.65 -15.67
C SER A 143 11.51 -19.74 -14.63
N VAL A 144 11.87 -18.52 -15.01
CA VAL A 144 12.44 -17.51 -14.10
C VAL A 144 11.43 -17.07 -13.05
N TRP A 145 10.16 -16.89 -13.44
CA TRP A 145 9.09 -16.59 -12.51
C TRP A 145 8.96 -17.67 -11.45
N ASN A 146 8.92 -18.94 -11.86
CA ASN A 146 8.85 -20.06 -10.94
C ASN A 146 10.05 -20.12 -9.98
N ALA A 147 11.26 -19.91 -10.50
CA ALA A 147 12.47 -19.88 -9.68
C ALA A 147 12.42 -18.79 -8.60
N LYS A 148 12.06 -17.55 -8.99
CA LYS A 148 11.96 -16.41 -8.06
C LYS A 148 10.81 -16.55 -7.05
N MET A 149 9.65 -17.07 -7.47
CA MET A 149 8.55 -17.39 -6.54
C MET A 149 8.97 -18.41 -5.48
N LYS A 150 9.75 -19.43 -5.87
CA LYS A 150 10.27 -20.43 -4.93
C LYS A 150 11.31 -19.81 -3.99
N GLU A 151 12.23 -18.99 -4.52
CA GLU A 151 13.27 -18.33 -3.75
C GLU A 151 12.69 -17.35 -2.71
N TYR A 152 11.78 -16.47 -3.12
CA TYR A 152 11.29 -15.39 -2.26
C TYR A 152 10.09 -15.79 -1.41
N LEU A 153 9.18 -16.61 -1.94
CA LEU A 153 7.89 -16.91 -1.31
C LEU A 153 7.74 -18.39 -0.93
N GLY A 154 8.69 -19.25 -1.31
CA GLY A 154 8.66 -20.68 -0.99
C GLY A 154 7.56 -21.46 -1.72
N ILE A 155 7.02 -20.93 -2.83
CA ILE A 155 5.90 -21.54 -3.58
C ILE A 155 6.24 -21.71 -5.06
N GLU A 156 5.76 -22.79 -5.66
CA GLU A 156 6.04 -23.16 -7.06
C GLU A 156 4.85 -22.87 -7.97
N THR A 157 5.14 -22.37 -9.18
CA THR A 157 4.15 -22.03 -10.22
C THR A 157 4.29 -22.91 -11.47
N THR A 158 5.10 -23.97 -11.42
CA THR A 158 5.30 -24.92 -12.52
C THR A 158 3.97 -25.43 -13.09
N GLY A 159 3.76 -25.21 -14.39
CA GLY A 159 2.56 -25.63 -15.10
C GLY A 159 1.30 -24.82 -14.76
N ARG A 160 1.44 -23.71 -14.03
CA ARG A 160 0.36 -22.82 -13.59
C ARG A 160 0.67 -21.36 -13.92
N ASP A 161 0.97 -21.08 -15.18
CA ASP A 161 1.26 -19.73 -15.66
C ASP A 161 0.09 -18.76 -15.45
N ASP A 162 -1.14 -19.30 -15.37
CA ASP A 162 -2.36 -18.58 -14.98
C ASP A 162 -2.29 -17.95 -13.57
N LEU A 163 -1.59 -18.62 -12.65
CA LEU A 163 -1.26 -18.10 -11.30
C LEU A 163 0.18 -17.56 -11.23
N GLY A 164 0.96 -17.73 -12.29
CA GLY A 164 2.34 -17.31 -12.43
C GLY A 164 2.43 -15.98 -13.18
N CYS A 165 3.19 -15.99 -14.28
CA CYS A 165 3.52 -14.80 -15.05
C CYS A 165 2.34 -14.16 -15.80
N LEU A 166 1.22 -14.86 -15.99
CA LEU A 166 0.03 -14.33 -16.68
C LEU A 166 -0.98 -13.66 -15.73
N GLN A 167 -0.69 -13.60 -14.43
CA GLN A 167 -1.67 -13.14 -13.43
C GLN A 167 -2.01 -11.64 -13.49
N ASP A 168 -1.11 -10.81 -14.01
CA ASP A 168 -1.22 -9.34 -14.00
C ASP A 168 -1.39 -8.79 -15.42
N VAL A 169 -2.27 -7.80 -15.57
CA VAL A 169 -2.62 -7.20 -16.88
C VAL A 169 -1.55 -6.25 -17.44
N HIS A 170 -0.59 -5.81 -16.62
CA HIS A 170 0.31 -4.68 -16.91
C HIS A 170 1.07 -4.81 -18.23
N TRP A 171 1.71 -5.96 -18.48
CA TRP A 171 2.50 -6.18 -19.68
C TRP A 171 1.65 -6.20 -20.95
N SER A 172 0.44 -6.77 -20.89
CA SER A 172 -0.52 -6.74 -22.00
C SER A 172 -0.97 -5.32 -22.37
N LYS A 173 -0.90 -4.38 -21.41
CA LYS A 173 -1.17 -2.95 -21.61
C LYS A 173 0.07 -2.13 -21.98
N GLY A 174 1.22 -2.77 -22.19
CA GLY A 174 2.49 -2.10 -22.49
C GLY A 174 3.08 -1.33 -21.30
N SER A 175 2.67 -1.65 -20.06
CA SER A 175 3.14 -0.97 -18.85
C SER A 175 4.39 -1.65 -18.27
N ILE A 176 5.54 -1.43 -18.90
CA ILE A 176 6.86 -1.88 -18.42
C ILE A 176 7.48 -0.82 -17.50
N GLY A 177 8.09 -1.23 -16.39
CA GLY A 177 8.63 -0.32 -15.37
C GLY A 177 7.56 0.23 -14.42
N TYR A 178 6.33 -0.29 -14.49
CA TYR A 178 5.22 0.11 -13.62
C TYR A 178 5.32 -0.54 -12.24
N PHE A 179 5.62 -1.83 -12.17
CA PHE A 179 5.61 -2.57 -10.89
C PHE A 179 6.49 -1.97 -9.80
N PRO A 180 7.72 -1.48 -10.06
CA PRO A 180 8.55 -0.85 -9.03
C PRO A 180 7.86 0.29 -8.27
N THR A 181 6.89 0.97 -8.91
CA THR A 181 6.16 2.07 -8.29
C THR A 181 5.33 1.63 -7.08
N TYR A 182 4.84 0.38 -7.06
CA TYR A 182 4.15 -0.18 -5.90
C TYR A 182 5.06 -0.24 -4.68
N LEU A 183 6.29 -0.73 -4.84
CA LEU A 183 7.25 -0.82 -3.74
C LEU A 183 7.70 0.56 -3.27
N ILE A 184 7.89 1.52 -4.20
CA ILE A 184 8.13 2.93 -3.84
C ILE A 184 7.00 3.47 -2.96
N GLY A 185 5.75 3.14 -3.28
CA GLY A 185 4.58 3.51 -2.47
C GLY A 185 4.65 2.95 -1.05
N VAL A 186 4.96 1.65 -0.90
CA VAL A 186 5.13 0.99 0.41
C VAL A 186 6.24 1.67 1.23
N LEU A 187 7.40 1.92 0.61
CA LEU A 187 8.56 2.53 1.25
C LEU A 187 8.22 3.93 1.78
N LEU A 188 7.64 4.76 0.91
CA LEU A 188 7.26 6.12 1.29
C LEU A 188 6.16 6.13 2.35
N ALA A 189 5.30 5.10 2.41
CA ALA A 189 4.20 5.04 3.39
C ALA A 189 4.75 4.85 4.79
N ALA A 190 5.70 3.93 4.95
CA ALA A 190 6.41 3.72 6.21
C ALA A 190 7.19 4.96 6.63
N GLN A 191 7.94 5.59 5.71
CA GLN A 191 8.71 6.80 5.99
C GLN A 191 7.81 7.98 6.40
N LEU A 192 6.72 8.23 5.65
CA LEU A 192 5.78 9.29 5.96
C LEU A 192 5.09 9.07 7.31
N MET A 193 4.72 7.83 7.64
CA MET A 193 4.12 7.49 8.94
C MET A 193 5.12 7.72 10.08
N ALA A 194 6.38 7.35 9.91
CA ALA A 194 7.42 7.60 10.92
C ALA A 194 7.64 9.10 11.17
N THR A 195 7.63 9.93 10.11
CA THR A 195 7.67 11.39 10.26
C THR A 195 6.44 11.91 11.00
N ILE A 196 5.24 11.52 10.59
CA ILE A 196 3.98 11.97 11.21
C ILE A 196 3.90 11.56 12.68
N ARG A 197 4.36 10.35 13.01
CA ARG A 197 4.44 9.84 14.38
C ARG A 197 5.35 10.71 15.25
N THR A 198 6.51 11.09 14.73
CA THR A 198 7.44 11.99 15.44
C THR A 198 6.82 13.37 15.66
N GLU A 199 6.11 13.92 14.67
CA GLU A 199 5.51 15.25 14.75
C GLU A 199 4.27 15.34 15.64
N LEU A 200 3.41 14.31 15.61
CA LEU A 200 2.17 14.29 16.38
C LEU A 200 2.35 13.72 17.80
N GLY A 201 3.36 12.87 18.00
CA GLY A 201 3.55 12.09 19.22
C GLY A 201 2.70 10.83 19.26
N GLU A 202 3.21 9.79 19.92
CA GLU A 202 2.62 8.45 19.95
C GLU A 202 1.23 8.43 20.58
N GLU A 203 1.02 9.14 21.69
CA GLU A 203 -0.27 9.18 22.40
C GLU A 203 -1.39 9.76 21.52
N LYS A 204 -1.11 10.85 20.81
CA LYS A 204 -2.08 11.48 19.91
C LYS A 204 -2.38 10.57 18.72
N LEU A 205 -1.36 9.96 18.14
CA LEU A 205 -1.51 9.01 17.04
C LEU A 205 -2.37 7.80 17.45
N PHE A 206 -2.07 7.22 18.61
CA PHE A 206 -2.84 6.12 19.18
C PHE A 206 -4.32 6.50 19.30
N LYS A 207 -4.62 7.66 19.90
CA LYS A 207 -6.00 8.14 20.07
C LYS A 207 -6.72 8.42 18.74
N CYS A 208 -6.06 9.07 17.79
CA CYS A 208 -6.62 9.32 16.45
C CYS A 208 -7.00 7.97 15.78
N LEU A 209 -6.17 6.93 15.90
CA LEU A 209 -6.44 5.60 15.35
C LEU A 209 -7.51 4.81 16.11
N GLN A 210 -7.49 4.84 17.44
CA GLN A 210 -8.43 4.12 18.30
C GLN A 210 -9.87 4.63 18.14
N THR A 211 -10.03 5.93 17.90
CA THR A 211 -11.35 6.57 17.78
C THR A 211 -11.83 6.70 16.34
N GLY A 212 -10.94 6.53 15.36
CA GLY A 212 -11.19 6.81 13.95
C GLY A 212 -11.23 8.30 13.60
N ASP A 213 -10.85 9.19 14.53
CA ASP A 213 -10.65 10.62 14.25
C ASP A 213 -9.28 10.85 13.59
N LEU A 214 -9.26 10.79 12.27
CA LEU A 214 -8.04 10.87 11.47
C LEU A 214 -7.69 12.29 11.01
N GLU A 215 -8.47 13.32 11.39
CA GLU A 215 -8.27 14.69 10.87
C GLU A 215 -6.83 15.17 11.09
N CYS A 216 -6.29 14.87 12.27
CA CYS A 216 -4.92 15.20 12.68
C CYS A 216 -3.85 14.61 11.72
N ILE A 217 -4.07 13.38 11.26
CA ILE A 217 -3.16 12.62 10.38
C ILE A 217 -3.34 13.08 8.93
N LEU A 218 -4.59 13.21 8.47
CA LEU A 218 -4.91 13.62 7.11
C LEU A 218 -4.44 15.06 6.83
N ALA A 219 -4.49 15.95 7.83
CA ALA A 219 -3.92 17.29 7.72
C ALA A 219 -2.41 17.24 7.45
N LYS A 220 -1.68 16.30 8.08
CA LYS A 220 -0.24 16.11 7.82
C LYS A 220 0.04 15.55 6.43
N GLN A 221 -0.74 14.58 5.95
CA GLN A 221 -0.60 14.11 4.57
C GLN A 221 -0.89 15.23 3.56
N LYS A 222 -1.90 16.06 3.86
CA LYS A 222 -2.25 17.22 3.03
C LYS A 222 -1.09 18.22 2.96
N GLU A 223 -0.59 18.64 4.12
CA GLU A 223 0.53 19.58 4.27
C GLU A 223 1.79 19.08 3.56
N LYS A 224 2.12 17.79 3.73
CA LYS A 224 3.39 17.22 3.28
C LYS A 224 3.39 16.79 1.83
N ILE A 225 2.26 16.31 1.32
CA ILE A 225 2.18 15.69 -0.01
C ILE A 225 1.07 16.33 -0.85
N TRP A 226 -0.17 16.35 -0.36
CA TRP A 226 -1.30 16.58 -1.26
C TRP A 226 -1.32 17.98 -1.85
N ASP A 227 -0.98 19.01 -1.07
CA ASP A 227 -0.99 20.41 -1.51
C ASP A 227 0.02 20.74 -2.61
N HIS A 228 0.99 19.87 -2.84
CA HIS A 228 2.10 20.15 -3.75
C HIS A 228 1.89 19.58 -5.16
N GLY A 229 1.02 18.59 -5.34
CA GLY A 229 0.81 17.94 -6.64
C GLY A 229 2.15 17.52 -7.27
N SER A 230 2.45 18.09 -8.45
CA SER A 230 3.69 17.90 -9.19
C SER A 230 4.63 19.12 -9.14
N LEU A 231 4.49 20.01 -8.16
CA LEU A 231 5.30 21.22 -8.01
C LEU A 231 6.79 20.93 -7.79
N TYR A 232 7.10 19.85 -7.09
CA TYR A 232 8.46 19.42 -6.78
C TYR A 232 8.80 18.14 -7.55
N THR A 233 10.09 17.88 -7.78
CA THR A 233 10.54 16.53 -8.13
C THR A 233 10.26 15.56 -6.97
N THR A 234 10.29 14.25 -7.23
CA THR A 234 10.01 13.26 -6.17
C THR A 234 11.00 13.35 -5.02
N ASP A 235 12.30 13.45 -5.30
CA ASP A 235 13.34 13.59 -4.25
C ASP A 235 13.07 14.84 -3.40
N GLU A 236 12.84 15.99 -4.02
CA GLU A 236 12.54 17.24 -3.31
C GLU A 236 11.25 17.15 -2.50
N LEU A 237 10.20 16.51 -3.04
CA LEU A 237 8.94 16.32 -2.33
C LEU A 237 9.13 15.46 -1.08
N VAL A 238 9.85 14.34 -1.20
CA VAL A 238 10.10 13.41 -0.08
C VAL A 238 11.01 14.05 0.96
N GLU A 239 12.08 14.74 0.55
CA GLU A 239 12.96 15.48 1.47
C GLU A 239 12.20 16.59 2.20
N ARG A 240 11.36 17.38 1.52
CA ARG A 240 10.52 18.41 2.17
C ARG A 240 9.50 17.80 3.13
N ALA A 241 8.91 16.67 2.76
CA ALA A 241 7.89 16.01 3.55
C ALA A 241 8.45 15.34 4.80
N THR A 242 9.65 14.75 4.71
CA THR A 242 10.17 13.79 5.69
C THR A 242 11.54 14.14 6.28
N GLY A 243 12.26 15.08 5.68
CA GLY A 243 13.59 15.54 6.11
C GLY A 243 14.77 14.85 5.42
N GLU A 244 14.53 13.79 4.64
CA GLU A 244 15.57 13.04 3.93
C GLU A 244 15.01 12.40 2.64
N LYS A 245 15.89 11.82 1.81
CA LYS A 245 15.49 11.06 0.63
C LYS A 245 14.72 9.79 1.01
N LEU A 246 14.12 9.14 0.01
CA LEU A 246 13.45 7.85 0.22
C LEU A 246 14.42 6.84 0.83
N ASN A 247 14.08 6.30 1.99
CA ASN A 247 14.96 5.46 2.79
C ASN A 247 14.25 4.14 3.16
N PRO A 248 14.75 2.97 2.68
CA PRO A 248 14.10 1.69 2.92
C PRO A 248 14.15 1.20 4.37
N GLU A 249 15.00 1.78 5.22
CA GLU A 249 15.10 1.42 6.62
C GLU A 249 13.80 1.64 7.39
N TYR A 250 12.98 2.62 6.97
CA TYR A 250 11.66 2.85 7.59
C TYR A 250 10.72 1.67 7.37
N LEU A 251 10.69 1.10 6.16
CA LEU A 251 9.87 -0.07 5.87
C LEU A 251 10.40 -1.30 6.63
N HIS A 252 11.72 -1.50 6.65
CA HIS A 252 12.31 -2.61 7.38
C HIS A 252 11.96 -2.56 8.87
N LYS A 253 12.17 -1.41 9.54
CA LYS A 253 11.80 -1.23 10.96
C LYS A 253 10.31 -1.43 11.21
N HIS A 254 9.47 -0.91 10.32
CA HIS A 254 8.01 -1.08 10.40
C HIS A 254 7.59 -2.56 10.34
N LEU A 255 8.13 -3.33 9.40
CA LEU A 255 7.82 -4.76 9.27
C LEU A 255 8.35 -5.56 10.46
N VAL A 256 9.58 -5.30 10.91
CA VAL A 256 10.16 -5.98 12.09
C VAL A 256 9.32 -5.71 13.33
N SER A 257 9.00 -4.44 13.61
CA SER A 257 8.22 -4.09 14.79
C SER A 257 6.83 -4.73 14.77
N ARG A 258 6.14 -4.68 13.62
CA ARG A 258 4.77 -5.20 13.48
C ARG A 258 4.67 -6.73 13.50
N TYR A 259 5.66 -7.43 12.94
CA TYR A 259 5.54 -8.86 12.64
C TYR A 259 6.49 -9.76 13.43
N LEU A 260 7.54 -9.19 14.04
CA LEU A 260 8.51 -9.95 14.83
C LEU A 260 8.55 -9.53 16.30
N GLU A 261 8.33 -8.25 16.62
CA GLU A 261 8.36 -7.77 18.01
C GLU A 261 7.02 -7.94 18.74
N ASP A 262 5.89 -7.75 18.04
CA ASP A 262 4.52 -7.97 18.56
C ASP A 262 4.20 -9.47 18.89
N MET A 263 5.16 -10.39 18.71
CA MET A 263 5.00 -11.84 18.91
C MET A 263 5.60 -12.36 20.23
N ASN A 264 6.12 -11.48 21.10
CA ASN A 264 6.64 -11.82 22.43
C ASN A 264 5.73 -11.33 23.57
#